data_AF-A0AAD4Q5A6-F1
#
_entry.id   AF-A0AAD4Q5A6-F1
#
_cell.length_a   1.000
_cell.length_b   1.000
_cell.length_c   1.000
_cell.angle_alpha   90.00
_cell.angle_beta   90.00
_cell.angle_gamma   90.00
#
_symmetry.space_group_name_H-M   'P 1'
#
loop_
_entity.id
_entity.type
_entity.pdbx_description
1 polymer ?
#
loop_
_entity_poly.entity_id
_entity_poly.type
_entity_poly.pdbx_seq_one_letter_code
_entity_poly.pdbx_strand_id
1 'polypeptide(L)'
;MLNATTRNTENTGHLDFTDHSVINEEGWICGSKDELLMWIPQTHRANLHRPSTIWVAGEYETRLDLSTFVHGQSWTTCINT
;
A
#
# COMPACT_ATOMS: atom_id res chain seq x y z
N MET A 1 -16.75 36.77 -5.26
CA MET A 1 -16.85 35.83 -4.12
C MET A 1 -16.51 34.45 -4.67
N LEU A 2 -15.34 33.91 -4.36
CA LEU A 2 -14.90 32.58 -4.77
C LEU A 2 -14.75 31.75 -3.51
N ASN A 3 -15.55 30.69 -3.38
CA ASN A 3 -15.55 29.83 -2.22
C ASN A 3 -14.29 28.94 -2.29
N ALA A 4 -13.33 29.21 -1.42
CA ALA A 4 -12.21 28.31 -1.20
C ALA A 4 -12.78 27.04 -0.55
N THR A 5 -12.88 25.97 -1.32
CA THR A 5 -13.15 24.63 -0.78
C THR A 5 -11.98 24.26 0.12
N THR A 6 -12.18 24.43 1.43
CA THR A 6 -11.33 23.86 2.46
C THR A 6 -11.21 22.37 2.18
N ARG A 7 -10.05 21.94 1.65
CA ARG A 7 -9.67 20.53 1.75
C ARG A 7 -9.50 20.29 3.25
N ASN A 8 -10.47 19.61 3.83
CA ASN A 8 -10.33 19.05 5.16
C ASN A 8 -9.18 18.05 5.06
N THR A 9 -7.99 18.44 5.47
CA THR A 9 -6.89 17.52 5.69
C THR A 9 -7.33 16.65 6.86
N GLU A 10 -7.98 15.54 6.56
CA GLU A 10 -8.15 14.46 7.50
C GLU A 10 -6.79 14.16 8.10
N ASN A 11 -6.74 14.04 9.42
CA ASN A 11 -5.55 13.77 10.17
C ASN A 11 -5.14 12.32 9.88
N THR A 12 -4.69 12.04 8.65
CA THR A 12 -4.17 10.75 8.23
C THR A 12 -2.96 10.51 9.10
N GLY A 13 -3.11 9.62 10.08
CA GLY A 13 -1.98 8.98 10.72
C GLY A 13 -1.01 8.55 9.62
N HIS A 14 0.28 8.78 9.85
CA HIS A 14 1.35 8.51 8.88
C HIS A 14 1.13 7.14 8.20
N LEU A 15 0.60 7.17 6.98
CA LEU A 15 0.25 5.97 6.21
C LEU A 15 1.53 5.45 5.56
N ASP A 16 2.26 4.62 6.30
CA ASP A 16 3.59 4.21 5.89
C ASP A 16 3.62 2.76 5.46
N PHE A 17 3.99 2.57 4.20
CA PHE A 17 4.52 1.29 3.75
C PHE A 17 6.03 1.27 4.01
N THR A 18 6.44 0.50 5.01
CA THR A 18 7.85 0.34 5.42
C THR A 18 8.26 -1.13 5.33
N ASP A 19 9.54 -1.43 5.52
CA ASP A 19 10.01 -2.81 5.66
C ASP A 19 9.43 -3.52 6.89
N HIS A 20 8.89 -2.75 7.86
CA HIS A 20 8.25 -3.27 9.08
C HIS A 20 6.75 -3.54 8.91
N SER A 21 6.13 -3.12 7.80
CA SER A 21 4.71 -3.36 7.56
C SER A 21 4.43 -4.86 7.45
N VAL A 22 3.50 -5.34 8.26
CA VAL A 22 3.12 -6.76 8.30
C VAL A 22 2.00 -7.06 7.30
N ILE A 23 1.96 -8.30 6.81
CA ILE A 23 0.77 -8.82 6.12
C ILE A 23 -0.05 -9.58 7.16
N ASN A 24 -1.26 -9.12 7.44
CA ASN A 24 -2.15 -9.79 8.40
C ASN A 24 -2.69 -11.11 7.84
N GLU A 25 -3.44 -11.86 8.66
CA GLU A 25 -4.00 -13.16 8.29
C GLU A 25 -4.95 -13.10 7.08
N GLU A 26 -5.64 -11.97 6.91
CA GLU A 26 -6.55 -11.73 5.79
C GLU A 26 -5.80 -11.37 4.49
N GLY A 27 -4.51 -11.04 4.57
CA GLY A 27 -3.68 -10.70 3.43
C GLY A 27 -3.44 -9.22 3.19
N TRP A 28 -3.84 -8.36 4.12
CA TRP A 28 -3.61 -6.92 4.04
C TRP A 28 -2.23 -6.55 4.54
N ILE A 29 -1.53 -5.69 3.79
CA ILE A 29 -0.42 -4.92 4.33
C ILE A 29 -1.00 -3.87 5.26
N CYS A 30 -0.52 -3.85 6.51
CA CYS A 30 -0.93 -2.88 7.51
C CYS A 30 0.13 -1.77 7.70
N GLY A 31 -0.35 -0.55 7.90
CA GLY A 31 0.44 0.61 8.32
C GLY A 31 0.86 0.50 9.79
N SER A 32 1.59 1.52 10.26
CA SER A 32 2.14 1.55 11.62
C SER A 32 1.07 1.61 12.73
N LYS A 33 -0.18 1.94 12.39
CA LYS A 33 -1.31 1.98 13.33
C LYS A 33 -2.44 1.04 12.90
N ASP A 34 -2.08 -0.08 12.28
CA ASP A 34 -3.00 -1.09 11.77
C ASP A 34 -3.94 -0.59 10.65
N GLU A 35 -3.59 0.51 9.96
CA GLU A 35 -4.34 0.95 8.80
C GLU A 35 -4.21 -0.05 7.66
N LEU A 36 -5.32 -0.44 7.03
CA LEU A 36 -5.29 -1.27 5.84
C LEU A 36 -4.72 -0.45 4.68
N LEU A 37 -3.56 -0.84 4.15
CA LEU A 37 -2.94 -0.17 3.01
C LEU A 37 -3.44 -0.79 1.71
N MET A 38 -3.12 -2.07 1.49
CA MET A 38 -3.55 -2.80 0.29
C MET A 38 -3.54 -4.30 0.54
N TRP A 39 -4.38 -5.02 -0.19
CA TRP A 39 -4.47 -6.47 -0.10
C TRP A 39 -3.54 -7.15 -1.10
N ILE A 40 -2.79 -8.15 -0.64
CA ILE A 40 -1.84 -8.90 -1.46
C ILE A 40 -2.34 -10.34 -1.66
N PRO A 41 -2.52 -10.80 -2.92
CA PRO A 41 -2.83 -12.20 -3.19
C PRO A 41 -1.73 -13.13 -2.69
N GLN A 42 -2.12 -14.31 -2.18
CA GLN A 42 -1.19 -15.25 -1.53
C GLN A 42 0.00 -15.64 -2.41
N THR A 43 -0.21 -15.80 -3.71
CA THR A 43 0.82 -16.14 -4.71
C THR A 43 1.94 -15.08 -4.81
N HIS A 44 1.65 -13.84 -4.44
CA HIS A 44 2.59 -12.73 -4.57
C HIS A 44 3.34 -12.39 -3.27
N ARG A 45 2.95 -12.99 -2.13
CA ARG A 45 3.49 -12.60 -0.81
C ARG A 45 4.95 -13.01 -0.61
N ALA A 46 5.35 -14.17 -1.13
CA ALA A 46 6.68 -14.73 -0.91
C ALA A 46 7.80 -13.87 -1.53
N ASN A 47 7.53 -13.29 -2.71
CA ASN A 47 8.50 -12.52 -3.50
C ASN A 47 8.10 -11.05 -3.62
N LEU A 48 7.34 -10.55 -2.64
CA LEU A 48 6.91 -9.16 -2.61
C LEU A 48 8.09 -8.26 -2.26
N HIS A 49 8.37 -7.28 -3.13
CA HIS A 49 9.34 -6.24 -2.85
C HIS A 49 8.87 -5.38 -1.67
N ARG A 50 9.76 -5.24 -0.70
CA ARG A 50 9.66 -4.24 0.36
C ARG A 50 10.40 -2.96 -0.05
N PRO A 51 10.17 -1.83 0.63
CA PRO A 51 10.85 -0.57 0.30
C PRO A 51 12.37 -0.69 0.16
N SER A 52 13.03 -1.50 0.99
CA SER A 52 14.48 -1.72 0.91
C SER A 52 14.89 -2.93 0.05
N THR A 53 13.96 -3.61 -0.64
CA THR A 53 14.30 -4.74 -1.51
C THR A 53 14.97 -4.25 -2.79
N ILE A 54 16.27 -4.49 -2.89
CA ILE A 54 17.08 -4.17 -4.08
C ILE A 54 16.76 -5.16 -5.22
N TRP A 55 16.69 -6.46 -4.93
CA TRP A 55 16.35 -7.51 -5.91
C TRP A 55 15.89 -8.81 -5.22
N VAL A 56 15.14 -9.65 -5.95
CA VAL A 56 14.73 -11.01 -5.54
C VAL A 56 15.32 -12.04 -6.50
N ALA A 57 16.02 -13.04 -5.97
CA ALA A 57 16.77 -14.01 -6.77
C ALA A 57 15.97 -15.25 -7.17
N GLY A 58 16.05 -15.64 -8.44
CA GLY A 58 15.66 -16.98 -8.92
C GLY A 58 14.17 -17.27 -8.99
N GLU A 59 13.32 -16.27 -8.79
CA GLU A 59 11.86 -16.40 -8.74
C GLU A 59 11.15 -15.20 -9.38
N TYR A 60 9.85 -15.32 -9.65
CA TYR A 60 9.04 -14.20 -10.12
C TYR A 60 8.87 -13.15 -9.01
N GLU A 61 9.45 -11.97 -9.22
CA GLU A 61 9.30 -10.83 -8.31
C GLU A 61 7.91 -10.21 -8.40
N THR A 62 7.39 -9.76 -7.25
CA THR A 62 6.21 -8.89 -7.21
C THR A 62 6.64 -7.50 -6.78
N ARG A 63 6.51 -6.54 -7.69
CA ARG A 63 6.74 -5.12 -7.43
C ARG A 63 5.40 -4.39 -7.35
N LEU A 64 5.30 -3.52 -6.36
CA LEU A 64 4.14 -2.64 -6.20
C LEU A 64 4.42 -1.33 -6.92
N ASP A 65 3.53 -0.95 -7.83
CA ASP A 65 3.45 0.41 -8.33
C ASP A 65 2.58 1.23 -7.37
N LEU A 66 3.20 2.17 -6.66
CA LEU A 66 2.53 3.04 -5.69
C LEU A 66 2.32 4.46 -6.25
N SER A 67 2.57 4.70 -7.55
CA SER A 67 2.47 6.02 -8.16
C SER A 67 1.06 6.63 -8.07
N THR A 68 0.02 5.80 -8.13
CA THR A 68 -1.40 6.19 -8.01
C THR A 68 -2.06 5.61 -6.77
N PHE A 69 -1.27 5.35 -5.71
CA PHE A 69 -1.71 4.59 -4.55
C PHE A 69 -2.97 5.18 -3.88
N VAL A 70 -3.97 4.31 -3.71
CA VAL A 70 -5.16 4.53 -2.90
C VAL A 70 -5.20 3.42 -1.85
N HIS A 71 -5.53 3.74 -0.60
CA HIS A 71 -5.43 2.79 0.51
C HIS A 71 -6.79 2.21 0.94
N GLY A 72 -6.75 1.25 1.87
CA GLY A 72 -7.92 0.64 2.48
C GLY A 72 -8.75 -0.12 1.46
N GLN A 73 -10.07 -0.16 1.63
CA GLN A 73 -10.98 -0.85 0.71
C GLN A 73 -10.99 -0.26 -0.70
N SER A 74 -10.56 1.00 -0.85
CA SER A 74 -10.45 1.69 -2.13
C SER A 74 -9.19 1.29 -2.93
N TRP A 75 -8.32 0.42 -2.40
CA TRP A 75 -7.08 0.00 -3.08
C TRP A 75 -7.32 -0.58 -4.49
N THR A 76 -8.47 -1.19 -4.73
CA THR A 76 -8.85 -1.76 -6.03
C THR A 76 -9.08 -0.72 -7.12
N THR A 77 -9.20 0.55 -6.75
CA THR A 77 -9.32 1.66 -7.70
C THR A 77 -7.98 2.07 -8.33
N CYS A 78 -6.87 1.57 -7.78
CA CYS A 78 -5.51 1.80 -8.26
C CYS A 78 -5.18 0.86 -9.45
N ILE A 79 -5.97 0.95 -10.52
CA ILE A 79 -5.70 0.27 -11.80
C ILE A 79 -5.10 1.29 -12.76
N ASN A 80 -3.88 1.02 -13.22
CA ASN A 80 -3.26 1.78 -14.30
C ASN A 80 -3.98 1.38 -15.61
N THR A 81 -4.60 2.35 -16.30
CA THR A 81 -5.34 2.14 -17.55
C THR A 81 -4.52 2.52 -18.76
#